data_AF-A0A9P0KB99-F1
#
_entry.id   AF-A0A9P0KB99-F1
#
_cell.length_a   1.000
_cell.length_b   1.000
_cell.length_c   1.000
_cell.angle_alpha   90.00
_cell.angle_beta   90.00
_cell.angle_gamma   90.00
#
_symmetry.space_group_name_H-M   'P 1'
#
loop_
_entity.id
_entity.type
_entity.pdbx_description
1 polymer ?
#
loop_
_entity_poly.entity_id
_entity_poly.type
_entity_poly.pdbx_seq_one_letter_code
_entity_poly.pdbx_strand_id
1 'polypeptide(L)'
;MDHSMALKIIKNVEKYREAAKLEINVLEKLADKDPDCIHLCVKMLDWFDYHGHMCIAFEMLGLSVFDFLKDNSYQPYPLDQVRHIGYQLCYSVKFLHDNKLTHTDLKPENILFVDSDYDLVYSNKKRREVKRVKCTDVRLIDFGSATFDHEHHSTIVSTRHYRAPEVILGKMYPGFCFYKLFCMTCTSTMKNHVL
;
A
#
# COMPACT_ATOMS: atom_id res chain seq x y z
N MET A 1 -10.23 -23.82 13.06
CA MET A 1 -9.97 -22.82 12.01
C MET A 1 -8.62 -22.22 12.34
N ASP A 2 -7.59 -22.55 11.57
CA ASP A 2 -6.26 -21.99 11.80
C ASP A 2 -6.32 -20.48 11.57
N HIS A 3 -6.09 -19.70 12.64
CA HIS A 3 -5.96 -18.26 12.56
C HIS A 3 -4.54 -17.95 12.07
N SER A 4 -4.40 -17.76 10.77
CA SER A 4 -3.17 -17.25 10.16
C SER A 4 -3.06 -15.74 10.41
N MET A 5 -1.87 -15.28 10.78
CA MET A 5 -1.57 -13.86 11.00
C MET A 5 -0.18 -13.51 10.42
N ALA A 6 0.01 -12.25 10.05
CA ALA A 6 1.30 -11.74 9.62
C ALA A 6 2.03 -11.10 10.80
N LEU A 7 3.25 -11.56 11.11
CA LEU A 7 4.06 -11.03 12.20
C LEU A 7 5.24 -10.21 11.66
N LYS A 8 5.19 -8.88 11.84
CA LYS A 8 6.29 -7.97 11.50
C LYS A 8 7.28 -7.92 12.65
N ILE A 9 8.45 -8.54 12.48
CA ILE A 9 9.53 -8.55 13.48
C ILE A 9 10.53 -7.42 13.18
N ILE A 10 10.65 -6.48 14.11
CA ILE A 10 11.52 -5.32 13.98
C ILE A 10 12.91 -5.63 14.53
N LYS A 11 13.95 -5.19 13.82
CA LYS A 11 15.34 -5.36 14.26
C LYS A 11 15.55 -4.66 15.61
N ASN A 12 16.28 -5.31 16.52
CA ASN A 12 16.66 -4.74 17.82
C ASN A 12 17.74 -3.66 17.66
N VAL A 13 17.34 -2.53 17.07
CA VAL A 13 18.16 -1.34 16.85
C VAL A 13 17.22 -0.16 17.08
N GLU A 14 17.64 0.76 17.95
CA GLU A 14 16.83 1.83 18.52
C GLU A 14 16.02 2.61 17.48
N LYS A 15 16.67 3.06 16.40
CA LYS A 15 16.01 3.78 15.29
C LYS A 15 14.81 3.03 14.68
N TYR A 16 14.90 1.71 14.49
CA TYR A 16 13.79 0.94 13.92
C TYR A 16 12.70 0.68 14.96
N ARG A 17 13.07 0.56 16.23
CA ARG A 17 12.10 0.44 17.33
C ARG A 17 11.30 1.73 17.51
N GLU A 18 11.93 2.89 17.40
CA GLU A 18 11.23 4.19 17.42
C GLU A 18 10.24 4.32 16.26
N ALA A 19 10.66 3.97 15.04
CA ALA A 19 9.77 3.96 13.88
C ALA A 19 8.59 2.99 14.06
N ALA A 20 8.82 1.81 14.65
CA ALA A 20 7.76 0.85 14.94
C ALA A 20 6.77 1.36 15.99
N LYS A 21 7.23 2.08 17.02
CA LYS A 21 6.34 2.73 18.00
C LYS A 21 5.45 3.80 17.35
N LEU A 22 6.00 4.59 16.42
CA LEU A 22 5.22 5.55 15.65
C LEU A 22 4.12 4.84 14.84
N GLU A 23 4.49 3.75 14.15
CA GLU A 23 3.54 2.94 13.37
C GLU A 23 2.41 2.37 14.24
N ILE A 24 2.73 1.79 15.40
CA ILE A 24 1.75 1.28 16.37
C ILE A 24 0.79 2.40 16.82
N ASN A 25 1.33 3.56 17.23
CA ASN A 25 0.51 4.69 17.67
C ASN A 25 -0.44 5.19 16.57
N VAL A 26 0.00 5.18 15.31
CA VAL A 26 -0.83 5.54 14.17
C VAL A 26 -1.95 4.50 13.99
N LEU A 27 -1.60 3.21 13.99
CA LEU A 27 -2.54 2.12 13.79
C LEU A 27 -3.61 2.06 14.89
N GLU A 28 -3.25 2.28 16.16
CA GLU A 28 -4.20 2.35 17.28
C GLU A 28 -5.20 3.50 17.07
N LYS A 29 -4.71 4.70 16.72
CA LYS A 29 -5.59 5.85 16.43
C LYS A 29 -6.53 5.60 15.25
N LEU A 30 -6.05 4.94 14.20
CA LEU A 30 -6.90 4.60 13.05
C LEU A 30 -7.94 3.56 13.44
N ALA A 31 -7.59 2.56 14.25
CA ALA A 31 -8.52 1.55 14.75
C ALA A 31 -9.64 2.16 15.63
N ASP A 32 -9.31 3.13 16.48
CA ASP A 32 -10.31 3.86 17.28
C ASP A 32 -11.30 4.65 16.41
N LYS A 33 -10.85 5.13 15.24
CA LYS A 33 -11.65 5.91 14.28
C LYS A 33 -12.40 5.04 13.27
N ASP A 34 -11.97 3.79 13.09
CA ASP A 34 -12.52 2.83 12.14
C ASP A 34 -12.69 1.44 12.79
N PRO A 35 -13.54 1.32 13.83
CA PRO A 35 -13.70 0.06 14.57
C PRO A 35 -14.24 -1.08 13.71
N ASP A 36 -15.04 -0.75 12.69
CA ASP A 36 -15.60 -1.70 11.73
C ASP A 36 -14.67 -2.00 10.54
N CYS A 37 -13.48 -1.37 10.50
CA CYS A 37 -12.45 -1.57 9.47
C CYS A 37 -12.97 -1.33 8.03
N ILE A 38 -13.85 -0.35 7.84
CA ILE A 38 -14.47 -0.07 6.54
C ILE A 38 -13.59 0.80 5.64
N HIS A 39 -12.58 1.49 6.19
CA HIS A 39 -11.71 2.43 5.46
C HIS A 39 -10.44 1.76 4.90
N LEU A 40 -10.43 0.42 4.84
CA LEU A 40 -9.48 -0.38 4.06
C LEU A 40 -8.00 -0.20 4.45
N CYS A 41 -7.72 0.22 5.69
CA CYS A 41 -6.38 0.17 6.27
C CYS A 41 -6.14 -1.22 6.89
N VAL A 42 -4.88 -1.67 6.93
CA VAL A 42 -4.54 -2.95 7.56
C VAL A 42 -4.92 -2.95 9.03
N LYS A 43 -5.51 -4.06 9.48
CA LYS A 43 -5.84 -4.28 10.88
C LYS A 43 -4.62 -4.78 11.65
N MET A 44 -4.15 -3.97 12.59
CA MET A 44 -3.25 -4.44 13.65
C MET A 44 -4.06 -5.26 14.66
N LEU A 45 -3.60 -6.47 14.96
CA LEU A 45 -4.24 -7.38 15.90
C LEU A 45 -3.67 -7.23 17.31
N ASP A 46 -2.34 -7.12 17.41
CA ASP A 46 -1.62 -7.00 18.68
C ASP A 46 -0.18 -6.53 18.43
N TRP A 47 0.54 -6.13 19.47
CA TRP A 47 1.98 -5.91 19.44
C TRP A 47 2.64 -6.28 20.76
N PHE A 48 3.88 -6.76 20.71
CA PHE A 48 4.63 -7.16 21.90
C PHE A 48 6.14 -7.02 21.70
N ASP A 49 6.89 -7.06 22.80
CA ASP A 49 8.36 -7.14 22.77
C ASP A 49 8.81 -8.58 23.05
N TYR A 50 9.67 -9.12 22.19
CA TYR A 50 10.24 -10.45 22.32
C TYR A 50 11.77 -10.38 22.20
N HIS A 51 12.47 -10.57 23.32
CA HIS A 51 13.95 -10.47 23.41
C HIS A 51 14.54 -9.18 22.80
N GLY A 52 13.86 -8.04 22.98
CA GLY A 52 14.30 -6.76 22.42
C GLY A 52 13.93 -6.58 20.95
N HIS A 53 13.15 -7.48 20.36
CA HIS A 53 12.51 -7.26 19.06
C HIS A 53 11.07 -6.81 19.28
N MET A 54 10.70 -5.67 18.71
CA MET A 54 9.27 -5.31 18.64
C MET A 54 8.61 -6.18 17.57
N CYS A 55 7.47 -6.77 17.92
CA CYS A 55 6.68 -7.62 17.05
C CYS A 55 5.30 -7.00 16.91
N ILE A 56 4.82 -6.83 15.67
CA ILE A 56 3.49 -6.30 15.38
C ILE A 56 2.73 -7.36 14.60
N ALA A 57 1.60 -7.81 15.13
CA ALA A 57 0.72 -8.79 14.51
C ALA A 57 -0.36 -8.08 13.70
N PHE A 58 -0.55 -8.54 12.45
CA PHE A 58 -1.55 -8.01 11.53
C PHE A 58 -2.47 -9.12 11.03
N GLU A 59 -3.64 -8.72 10.53
CA GLU A 59 -4.44 -9.61 9.68
C GLU A 59 -3.58 -10.18 8.52
N MET A 60 -3.79 -11.45 8.19
CA MET A 60 -3.12 -12.04 7.03
C MET A 60 -3.75 -11.51 5.75
N LEU A 61 -2.92 -11.03 4.83
CA LEU A 61 -3.31 -10.53 3.52
C LEU A 61 -2.61 -11.33 2.41
N GLY A 62 -3.09 -11.17 1.19
CA GLY A 62 -2.46 -11.73 0.00
C GLY A 62 -1.22 -10.95 -0.46
N LEU A 63 -0.81 -11.21 -1.70
CA LEU A 63 0.31 -10.51 -2.33
C LEU A 63 0.07 -8.99 -2.44
N SER A 64 1.16 -8.23 -2.44
CA SER A 64 1.10 -6.83 -2.85
C SER A 64 0.70 -6.71 -4.33
N VAL A 65 0.10 -5.58 -4.71
CA VAL A 65 -0.21 -5.27 -6.11
C VAL A 65 1.08 -5.30 -6.96
N PHE A 66 2.23 -4.95 -6.37
CA PHE A 66 3.53 -5.09 -7.01
C PHE A 66 3.96 -6.55 -7.20
N ASP A 67 3.89 -7.36 -6.15
CA ASP A 67 4.38 -8.74 -6.18
C ASP A 67 3.51 -9.60 -7.10
N PHE A 68 2.18 -9.41 -7.08
CA PHE A 68 1.30 -10.08 -8.04
C PHE A 68 1.65 -9.70 -9.49
N LEU A 69 1.93 -8.42 -9.74
CA LEU A 69 2.34 -7.94 -11.07
C LEU A 69 3.66 -8.58 -11.50
N LYS A 70 4.66 -8.62 -10.61
CA LYS A 70 5.96 -9.27 -10.83
C LYS A 70 5.81 -10.77 -11.12
N ASP A 71 5.01 -11.46 -10.32
CA ASP A 71 4.71 -12.90 -10.46
C ASP A 71 3.89 -13.23 -11.72
N ASN A 72 3.27 -12.23 -12.33
CA ASN A 72 2.59 -12.31 -13.62
C ASN A 72 3.46 -11.80 -14.78
N SER A 73 4.79 -11.73 -14.59
CA SER A 73 5.77 -11.21 -15.56
C SER A 73 5.46 -9.77 -16.01
N TYR A 74 5.08 -8.92 -15.06
CA TYR A 74 4.67 -7.53 -15.31
C TYR A 74 3.53 -7.39 -16.32
N GLN A 75 2.64 -8.38 -16.38
CA GLN A 75 1.42 -8.29 -17.16
C GLN A 75 0.47 -7.27 -16.52
N PRO A 76 0.09 -6.20 -17.23
CA PRO A 76 -0.79 -5.17 -16.67
C PRO A 76 -2.16 -5.74 -16.31
N TYR A 77 -2.73 -5.20 -15.24
CA TYR A 77 -4.09 -5.46 -14.82
C TYR A 77 -5.10 -4.96 -15.88
N PRO A 78 -6.22 -5.66 -16.07
CA PRO A 78 -7.37 -5.15 -16.80
C PRO A 78 -7.87 -3.81 -16.25
N LEU A 79 -8.43 -2.95 -17.11
CA LEU A 79 -8.83 -1.58 -16.73
C LEU A 79 -9.90 -1.55 -15.64
N ASP A 80 -10.81 -2.52 -15.63
CA ASP A 80 -11.79 -2.74 -14.57
C ASP A 80 -11.12 -2.96 -13.21
N GLN A 81 -10.09 -3.80 -13.16
CA GLN A 81 -9.32 -4.07 -11.94
C GLN A 81 -8.55 -2.83 -11.48
N VAL A 82 -7.90 -2.13 -12.41
CA VAL A 82 -7.20 -0.86 -12.12
C VAL A 82 -8.16 0.18 -11.53
N ARG A 83 -9.36 0.30 -12.10
CA ARG A 83 -10.37 1.25 -11.61
C ARG A 83 -10.81 0.92 -10.18
N HIS A 84 -11.07 -0.35 -9.89
CA HIS A 84 -11.52 -0.76 -8.55
C HIS A 84 -10.43 -0.54 -7.49
N ILE A 85 -9.20 -1.00 -7.76
CA ILE A 85 -8.05 -0.81 -6.86
C ILE A 85 -7.79 0.69 -6.64
N GLY A 86 -7.85 1.50 -7.71
CA GLY A 86 -7.66 2.94 -7.64
C GLY A 86 -8.73 3.64 -6.78
N TYR A 87 -9.99 3.22 -6.89
CA TYR A 87 -11.07 3.74 -6.05
C TYR A 87 -10.84 3.42 -4.57
N GLN A 88 -10.52 2.17 -4.25
CA GLN A 88 -10.24 1.73 -2.88
C GLN A 88 -9.04 2.46 -2.27
N LEU A 89 -7.97 2.69 -3.03
CA LEU A 89 -6.83 3.49 -2.59
C LEU A 89 -7.22 4.95 -2.31
N CYS A 90 -8.00 5.58 -3.19
CA CYS A 90 -8.49 6.94 -2.95
C CYS A 90 -9.35 7.01 -1.69
N TYR A 91 -10.17 5.99 -1.46
CA TYR A 91 -11.07 5.89 -0.32
C TYR A 91 -10.30 5.78 1.00
N SER A 92 -9.31 4.88 1.09
CA SER A 92 -8.46 4.74 2.29
C SER A 92 -7.62 5.99 2.55
N VAL A 93 -6.99 6.56 1.51
CA VAL A 93 -6.18 7.78 1.64
C VAL A 93 -7.04 8.98 2.08
N LYS A 94 -8.28 9.09 1.58
CA LYS A 94 -9.22 10.12 2.04
C LYS A 94 -9.46 10.01 3.54
N PHE A 95 -9.67 8.81 4.06
CA PHE A 95 -9.83 8.59 5.50
C PHE A 95 -8.61 9.03 6.30
N LEU A 96 -7.39 8.77 5.83
CA LEU A 96 -6.17 9.27 6.49
C LEU A 96 -6.15 10.80 6.55
N HIS A 97 -6.44 11.46 5.42
CA HIS A 97 -6.45 12.92 5.34
C HIS A 97 -7.54 13.56 6.20
N ASP A 98 -8.73 12.95 6.27
CA ASP A 98 -9.81 13.39 7.15
C ASP A 98 -9.38 13.33 8.64
N ASN A 99 -8.46 12.42 8.98
CA ASN A 99 -7.83 12.28 10.30
C ASN A 99 -6.47 13.00 10.43
N LYS A 100 -6.16 13.96 9.53
CA LYS A 100 -4.93 14.78 9.58
C LYS A 100 -3.64 13.97 9.53
N LEU A 101 -3.70 12.84 8.83
CA LEU A 101 -2.59 11.91 8.65
C LEU A 101 -2.26 11.82 7.16
N THR A 102 -0.97 12.01 6.83
CA THR A 102 -0.45 11.79 5.49
C THR A 102 0.41 10.53 5.49
N HIS A 103 0.15 9.55 4.62
CA HIS A 103 0.91 8.29 4.59
C HIS A 103 2.37 8.46 4.13
N THR A 104 2.64 9.41 3.23
CA THR A 104 3.95 9.77 2.65
C THR A 104 4.69 8.73 1.78
N ASP A 105 4.43 7.42 1.90
CA ASP A 105 5.07 6.34 1.09
C ASP A 105 4.07 5.45 0.33
N LEU A 106 3.09 6.06 -0.34
CA LEU A 106 2.18 5.33 -1.22
C LEU A 106 2.92 4.79 -2.45
N LYS A 107 2.96 3.46 -2.58
CA LYS A 107 3.60 2.68 -3.66
C LYS A 107 2.89 1.32 -3.83
N PRO A 108 2.99 0.63 -4.99
CA PRO A 108 2.26 -0.62 -5.21
C PRO A 108 2.62 -1.75 -4.24
N GLU A 109 3.81 -1.69 -3.63
CA GLU A 109 4.28 -2.61 -2.60
C GLU A 109 3.51 -2.45 -1.27
N ASN A 110 2.95 -1.26 -1.02
CA ASN A 110 2.19 -0.93 0.21
C ASN A 110 0.66 -1.07 0.02
N ILE A 111 0.23 -1.68 -1.08
CA ILE A 111 -1.18 -1.99 -1.36
C ILE A 111 -1.26 -3.50 -1.52
N LEU A 112 -1.90 -4.18 -0.57
CA LEU A 112 -2.02 -5.64 -0.56
C LEU A 112 -3.43 -6.05 -0.93
N PHE A 113 -3.56 -7.14 -1.68
CA PHE A 113 -4.86 -7.78 -1.88
C PHE A 113 -5.33 -8.41 -0.56
N VAL A 114 -6.63 -8.37 -0.29
CA VAL A 114 -7.23 -9.16 0.79
C VAL A 114 -7.02 -10.65 0.51
N ASP A 115 -7.25 -11.05 -0.75
CA ASP A 115 -6.93 -12.37 -1.28
C ASP A 115 -6.31 -12.22 -2.68
N SER A 116 -5.17 -12.86 -2.91
CA SER A 116 -4.45 -12.83 -4.19
C SER A 116 -4.70 -14.06 -5.07
N ASP A 117 -5.74 -14.83 -4.77
CA ASP A 117 -6.25 -15.89 -5.62
C ASP A 117 -6.50 -15.42 -7.07
N TYR A 118 -6.19 -16.29 -8.03
CA TYR A 118 -6.25 -15.95 -9.44
C TYR A 118 -6.80 -17.07 -10.32
N ASP A 119 -7.31 -16.67 -11.48
CA ASP A 119 -7.61 -17.55 -12.60
C ASP A 119 -6.52 -17.43 -13.67
N LEU A 120 -6.27 -18.53 -14.39
CA LEU A 120 -5.44 -18.51 -15.59
C LEU A 120 -6.32 -18.18 -16.80
N VAL A 121 -6.00 -17.08 -17.47
CA VAL A 121 -6.75 -16.60 -18.64
C VAL A 121 -5.81 -16.55 -19.84
N TYR A 122 -6.23 -17.14 -20.96
CA TYR A 122 -5.44 -17.09 -22.18
C TYR A 122 -5.46 -15.69 -22.80
N SER A 123 -4.28 -15.09 -22.98
CA SER A 123 -4.12 -13.79 -23.63
C SER A 123 -3.79 -13.97 -25.10
N ASN A 124 -4.75 -13.70 -26.00
CA ASN A 124 -4.52 -13.72 -27.45
C ASN A 124 -3.38 -12.79 -27.88
N LYS A 125 -3.24 -11.62 -27.23
CA LYS A 125 -2.19 -10.64 -27.54
C LYS A 125 -0.79 -11.16 -27.22
N LYS A 126 -0.64 -11.93 -26.14
CA LYS A 126 0.68 -12.48 -25.73
C LYS A 126 0.87 -13.95 -26.06
N ARG A 127 -0.16 -14.60 -26.62
CA ARG A 127 -0.18 -16.03 -26.99
C ARG A 127 0.26 -16.95 -25.84
N ARG A 128 -0.15 -16.61 -24.61
CA ARG A 128 0.16 -17.35 -23.39
C ARG A 128 -0.93 -17.13 -22.34
N GLU A 129 -0.99 -18.01 -21.35
CA GLU A 129 -1.80 -17.80 -20.16
C GLU A 129 -1.21 -16.69 -19.28
N VAL A 130 -2.10 -15.90 -18.69
CA VAL A 130 -1.77 -14.86 -17.73
C VAL A 130 -2.66 -15.00 -16.52
N LYS A 131 -2.14 -14.62 -15.35
CA LYS A 131 -2.91 -14.63 -14.10
C LYS A 131 -3.88 -13.45 -14.10
N ARG A 132 -5.11 -13.67 -13.65
CA ARG A 132 -6.11 -12.62 -13.38
C ARG A 132 -6.60 -12.79 -11.95
N VAL A 133 -6.44 -11.78 -11.10
CA VAL A 133 -6.94 -11.80 -9.72
C VAL A 133 -8.45 -12.00 -9.73
N LYS A 134 -8.97 -12.89 -8.86
CA LYS A 134 -10.41 -13.16 -8.72
C LYS A 134 -11.14 -12.01 -8.02
N CYS A 135 -10.59 -11.52 -6.91
CA CYS A 135 -11.13 -10.40 -6.14
C CYS A 135 -10.10 -9.28 -6.01
N THR A 136 -10.47 -8.05 -6.38
CA THR A 136 -9.55 -6.91 -6.37
C THR A 136 -9.62 -6.08 -5.10
N ASP A 137 -10.22 -6.61 -4.02
CA ASP A 137 -10.25 -5.94 -2.73
C ASP A 137 -8.85 -5.78 -2.16
N VAL A 138 -8.53 -4.57 -1.71
CA VAL A 138 -7.21 -4.21 -1.20
C VAL A 138 -7.23 -3.59 0.18
N ARG A 139 -6.08 -3.68 0.86
CA ARG A 139 -5.74 -2.94 2.08
C ARG A 139 -4.51 -2.07 1.86
N LEU A 140 -4.53 -0.89 2.45
CA LEU A 140 -3.36 -0.01 2.56
C LEU A 140 -2.56 -0.39 3.80
N ILE A 141 -1.25 -0.58 3.65
CA ILE A 141 -0.33 -1.02 4.71
C ILE A 141 0.82 -0.04 4.90
N ASP A 142 1.66 -0.29 5.92
CA ASP A 142 2.96 0.36 6.15
C ASP A 142 2.87 1.85 6.53
N PHE A 143 2.38 2.09 7.75
CA PHE A 143 2.19 3.42 8.33
C PHE A 143 3.43 3.96 9.06
N GLY A 144 4.57 3.26 9.01
CA GLY A 144 5.80 3.65 9.73
C GLY A 144 6.48 4.93 9.23
N SER A 145 5.99 5.50 8.13
CA SER A 145 6.40 6.81 7.59
C SER A 145 5.27 7.83 7.55
N ALA A 146 4.10 7.48 8.12
CA ALA A 146 2.97 8.40 8.15
C ALA A 146 3.27 9.57 9.10
N THR A 147 2.85 10.77 8.71
CA THR A 147 3.10 12.01 9.46
C THR A 147 1.79 12.72 9.73
N PHE A 148 1.58 13.17 10.95
CA PHE A 148 0.43 14.02 11.26
C PHE A 148 0.69 15.47 10.82
N ASP A 149 -0.36 16.21 10.45
CA ASP A 149 -0.25 17.60 9.95
C ASP A 149 0.46 18.56 10.94
N HIS A 150 0.44 18.24 12.23
CA HIS A 150 1.07 19.02 13.30
C HIS A 150 2.53 18.63 13.60
N GLU A 151 3.05 17.58 12.96
CA GLU A 151 4.42 17.13 13.10
C GLU A 151 5.33 17.81 12.06
N HIS A 152 6.63 17.91 12.38
CA HIS A 152 7.59 18.58 11.50
C HIS A 152 7.79 17.77 10.21
N HIS A 153 7.24 18.26 9.09
CA HIS A 153 7.38 17.62 7.79
C HIS A 153 8.85 17.63 7.35
N SER A 154 9.52 16.47 7.39
CA SER A 154 10.84 16.31 6.78
C SER A 154 10.77 16.65 5.28
N THR A 155 11.67 17.50 4.79
CA THR A 155 11.64 18.07 3.44
C THR A 155 11.79 17.03 2.30
N ILE A 156 12.06 15.77 2.64
CA ILE A 156 12.25 14.68 1.69
C ILE A 156 11.45 13.46 2.18
N VAL A 157 10.23 13.29 1.68
CA VAL A 157 9.43 12.07 1.92
C VAL A 157 8.94 11.52 0.57
N SER A 158 8.70 10.20 0.50
CA SER A 158 8.48 9.37 -0.71
C SER A 158 9.74 8.74 -1.34
N THR A 159 9.62 7.46 -1.68
CA THR A 159 10.51 6.74 -2.60
C THR A 159 10.63 7.49 -3.95
N ARG A 160 11.87 7.69 -4.42
CA ARG A 160 12.23 8.61 -5.53
C ARG A 160 11.38 8.45 -6.80
N HIS A 161 11.01 7.23 -7.16
CA HIS A 161 10.29 6.90 -8.40
C HIS A 161 8.79 7.27 -8.38
N TYR A 162 8.21 7.49 -7.20
CA TYR A 162 6.77 7.78 -7.05
C TYR A 162 6.51 9.21 -6.57
N ARG A 163 7.52 10.10 -6.68
CA ARG A 163 7.35 11.51 -6.32
C ARG A 163 6.46 12.21 -7.33
N ALA A 164 5.45 12.89 -6.82
CA ALA A 164 4.66 13.79 -7.62
C ALA A 164 5.51 15.04 -7.94
N PRO A 165 5.45 15.59 -9.18
CA PRO A 165 6.27 16.73 -9.60
C PRO A 165 6.09 17.97 -8.72
N GLU A 166 4.96 18.10 -8.03
CA GLU A 166 4.62 19.19 -7.12
C GLU A 166 5.27 19.07 -5.72
N VAL A 167 5.77 17.89 -5.32
CA VAL A 167 6.67 17.73 -4.16
C VAL A 167 8.10 18.19 -4.51
N ILE A 168 8.45 18.16 -5.80
CA ILE A 168 9.67 18.78 -6.34
C ILE A 168 9.48 20.29 -6.51
N LEU A 169 8.23 20.77 -6.65
CA LEU A 169 7.87 22.16 -6.98
C LEU A 169 7.06 22.92 -5.89
N GLY A 170 6.86 22.34 -4.70
CA GLY A 170 6.30 22.99 -3.51
C GLY A 170 4.80 23.35 -3.51
N LYS A 171 3.91 22.63 -4.21
CA LYS A 171 2.43 22.88 -4.16
C LYS A 171 1.64 21.57 -4.06
N MET A 172 0.42 21.59 -3.52
CA MET A 172 -0.41 20.38 -3.31
C MET A 172 -1.80 20.58 -3.92
N TYR A 173 -2.23 19.68 -4.82
CA TYR A 173 -3.55 19.71 -5.49
C TYR A 173 -4.32 18.38 -5.28
N PRO A 174 -5.67 18.42 -5.29
CA PRO A 174 -6.52 17.24 -5.10
C PRO A 174 -6.49 16.17 -6.22
N GLY A 175 -5.66 16.33 -7.26
CA GLY A 175 -5.43 15.36 -8.34
C GLY A 175 -4.34 14.31 -8.05
N PHE A 176 -3.77 14.31 -6.84
CA PHE A 176 -2.60 13.55 -6.40
C PHE A 176 -2.69 12.03 -6.62
N CYS A 177 -3.86 11.42 -6.47
CA CYS A 177 -4.02 9.96 -6.50
C CYS A 177 -4.02 9.38 -7.93
N PHE A 178 -4.58 10.10 -8.90
CA PHE A 178 -4.72 9.62 -10.28
C PHE A 178 -3.38 9.59 -11.03
N TYR A 179 -2.52 10.60 -10.85
CA TYR A 179 -1.20 10.63 -11.48
C TYR A 179 -0.23 9.58 -10.91
N LYS A 180 -0.33 9.27 -9.61
CA LYS A 180 0.43 8.18 -8.99
C LYS A 180 0.03 6.81 -9.54
N LEU A 181 -1.27 6.53 -9.62
CA LEU A 181 -1.78 5.30 -10.24
C LEU A 181 -1.38 5.22 -11.72
N PHE A 182 -1.46 6.34 -12.45
CA PHE A 182 -1.06 6.38 -13.86
C PHE A 182 0.44 6.13 -14.04
N CYS A 183 1.32 6.66 -13.18
CA CYS A 183 2.76 6.33 -13.20
C CYS A 183 3.04 4.87 -12.82
N MET A 184 2.29 4.34 -11.84
CA MET A 184 2.34 2.94 -11.38
C MET A 184 1.87 1.94 -12.45
N THR A 185 0.98 2.34 -13.38
CA THR A 185 0.56 1.50 -14.53
C THR A 185 1.28 1.82 -15.84
N CYS A 186 1.73 3.06 -16.08
CA CYS A 186 2.33 3.46 -17.36
C CYS A 186 3.80 3.09 -17.51
N THR A 187 4.55 2.82 -16.44
CA THR A 187 5.92 2.30 -16.60
C THR A 187 5.93 0.91 -17.27
N SER A 188 4.82 0.16 -17.19
CA SER A 188 4.63 -1.09 -17.92
C SER A 188 4.13 -0.89 -19.37
N THR A 189 3.44 0.21 -19.65
CA THR A 189 2.89 0.51 -21.00
C THR A 189 3.87 1.29 -21.88
N MET A 190 4.75 2.12 -21.30
CA MET A 190 5.70 2.95 -22.07
C MET A 190 7.01 2.26 -22.44
N LYS A 191 7.26 1.01 -22.03
CA LYS A 191 8.41 0.23 -22.52
C LYS A 191 8.16 -0.48 -23.86
N ASN A 192 6.95 -0.42 -24.43
CA ASN A 192 6.63 -1.10 -25.70
C ASN A 192 6.16 -0.17 -26.83
N HIS A 193 6.36 1.16 -26.72
CA HIS A 193 6.04 2.10 -27.82
C HIS A 193 7.08 3.21 -28.05
N VAL A 194 8.32 3.03 -27.60
CA VAL A 194 9.46 3.81 -28.08
C VAL A 194 10.62 2.87 -28.38
N LEU A 195 10.49 2.17 -29.51
CA LEU A 195 11.50 1.95 -30.54
C LEU A 195 10.74 1.71 -31.86
#